data_AF-B4UL53-F1
#
_entry.id   AF-B4UL53-F1
#
_cell.length_a   1.000
_cell.length_b   1.000
_cell.length_c   1.000
_cell.angle_alpha   90.00
_cell.angle_beta   90.00
_cell.angle_gamma   90.00
#
_symmetry.space_group_name_H-M   'P 1'
#
loop_
_entity.id
_entity.type
_entity.pdbx_description
1 polymer ?
#
loop_
_entity_poly.entity_id
_entity_poly.type
_entity_poly.pdbx_seq_one_letter_code
_entity_poly.pdbx_strand_id
1 'polypeptide(L)'
;MIRLDLRTSLPLACALALAACSSGGGDGPSAATPAVSARGGTGRTSTGGGGGAFIVSVTPGGGVSLRPGVAPPALAIPIVPAPDLGANPRTLSSDTTLLAAGPILGDDGANPATGLWVKAGATLTLDPDGSAVAYLLVDGAIRVDGTVLTTLYDASQSTATISLRAAALHVSASGRIDGTPPDSAGDGLGSGGVTVRTSGAIVNAGAILARGGRGTSGGHAGELDLGASDGPLVNTGIIDGSGGEGTDGAGGSAIAASLWGIWGEAGTCDAHNLGRIVARGGNGTSGGGDGGYVYLSGCAVGDTFSAGELDASGGAATVDGPGGSAAGTALEASDGRALVAGVLRARGGRAANGPGGAGGGVQVLATGSTGAVRAVVLAQLDSGGGDGTVGGDAGAVVVRQEGFADGDVRVEVGTGAVDAGGGDGADGGGNGGWIGVDGASAPTISAAAVAADGIAVEAALRAAGGAGGAGEGGVGGHVQLAGSQVACGAVAVDGGASSAMAGGVGGTVDLASATAATVVAAPLTARGGAGTPAGAAGAVTIDGAVKPLDGGVYRP
;
A
#
# COMPACT_ATOMS: atom_id res chain seq x y z
N MET A 1 -32.03 4.68 14.71
CA MET A 1 -32.50 6.07 14.50
C MET A 1 -31.25 6.93 14.30
N ILE A 2 -30.85 7.12 13.05
CA ILE A 2 -29.59 7.77 12.67
C ILE A 2 -29.90 9.24 12.42
N ARG A 3 -29.44 10.12 13.31
CA ARG A 3 -29.40 11.56 13.05
C ARG A 3 -28.23 11.83 12.12
N LEU A 4 -28.52 11.93 10.82
CA LEU A 4 -27.59 12.54 9.87
C LEU A 4 -27.56 14.05 10.13
N ASP A 5 -26.40 14.58 10.45
CA ASP A 5 -26.17 16.00 10.66
C ASP A 5 -26.21 16.75 9.32
N LEU A 6 -27.22 17.60 9.15
CA LEU A 6 -27.75 18.08 7.87
C LEU A 6 -27.22 19.48 7.51
N ARG A 7 -25.92 19.73 7.72
CA ARG A 7 -25.34 21.09 7.57
C ARG A 7 -24.45 21.30 6.34
N THR A 8 -23.99 20.25 5.67
CA THR A 8 -23.10 20.36 4.48
C THR A 8 -23.78 19.97 3.16
N SER A 9 -24.93 19.30 3.19
CA SER A 9 -25.66 18.88 1.97
C SER A 9 -26.58 19.97 1.38
N LEU A 10 -26.99 20.96 2.18
CA LEU A 10 -27.87 22.04 1.72
C LEU A 10 -27.21 22.99 0.70
N PRO A 11 -25.95 23.45 0.84
CA PRO A 11 -25.36 24.35 -0.16
C PRO A 11 -25.04 23.64 -1.50
N LEU A 12 -24.70 22.35 -1.49
CA LEU A 12 -24.47 21.57 -2.71
C LEU A 12 -25.79 21.32 -3.47
N ALA A 13 -26.86 20.98 -2.74
CA ALA A 13 -28.20 20.85 -3.32
C ALA A 13 -28.76 22.20 -3.81
N CYS A 14 -28.51 23.29 -3.08
CA CYS A 14 -28.94 24.64 -3.47
C CYS A 14 -28.14 25.18 -4.67
N ALA A 15 -26.83 24.91 -4.80
CA ALA A 15 -26.04 25.31 -5.97
C ALA A 15 -26.47 24.56 -7.24
N LEU A 16 -26.84 23.29 -7.13
CA LEU A 16 -27.43 22.51 -8.22
C LEU A 16 -28.87 22.93 -8.54
N ALA A 17 -29.66 23.37 -7.55
CA ALA A 17 -31.04 23.83 -7.73
C ALA A 17 -31.15 25.28 -8.24
N LEU A 18 -30.24 26.18 -7.86
CA LEU A 18 -30.24 27.59 -8.29
C LEU A 18 -29.81 27.76 -9.76
N ALA A 19 -29.05 26.82 -10.33
CA ALA A 19 -28.77 26.77 -11.77
C ALA A 19 -29.99 26.30 -12.61
N ALA A 20 -31.03 25.74 -11.98
CA ALA A 20 -32.26 25.30 -12.64
C ALA A 20 -33.37 26.36 -12.66
N CYS A 21 -33.15 27.55 -12.08
CA CYS A 21 -34.15 28.62 -11.98
C CYS A 21 -33.98 29.76 -13.00
N SER A 22 -33.14 29.62 -14.04
CA SER A 22 -33.11 30.57 -15.15
C SER A 22 -33.84 30.05 -16.39
N SER A 23 -35.17 29.98 -16.32
CA SER A 23 -36.04 29.84 -17.51
C SER A 23 -37.33 30.65 -17.35
N GLY A 24 -37.22 31.97 -17.52
CA GLY A 24 -38.35 32.84 -17.80
C GLY A 24 -38.51 33.07 -19.30
N GLY A 25 -39.26 32.19 -19.97
CA GLY A 25 -39.97 32.47 -21.22
C GLY A 25 -39.22 32.29 -22.55
N GLY A 26 -39.61 31.28 -23.32
CA GLY A 26 -39.35 31.21 -24.77
C GLY A 26 -39.00 29.80 -25.27
N ASP A 27 -39.90 29.21 -26.06
CA ASP A 27 -39.78 27.88 -26.66
C ASP A 27 -38.48 27.69 -27.47
N GLY A 28 -37.59 26.82 -26.98
CA GLY A 28 -36.31 26.46 -27.61
C GLY A 28 -35.60 25.35 -26.80
N PRO A 29 -34.73 24.53 -27.43
CA PRO A 29 -34.57 23.10 -27.13
C PRO A 29 -34.07 22.79 -25.71
N SER A 30 -34.64 21.73 -25.15
CA SER A 30 -34.18 20.92 -24.00
C SER A 30 -32.95 21.49 -23.29
N ALA A 31 -33.18 22.16 -22.14
CA ALA A 31 -32.13 22.57 -21.23
C ALA A 31 -31.20 21.37 -20.95
N ALA A 32 -29.97 21.45 -21.47
CA ALA A 32 -28.95 20.47 -21.19
C ALA A 32 -28.74 20.47 -19.68
N THR A 33 -29.06 19.35 -19.04
CA THR A 33 -28.66 19.09 -17.66
C THR A 33 -27.15 19.32 -17.59
N PRO A 34 -26.63 20.26 -16.78
CA PRO A 34 -25.19 20.35 -16.58
C PRO A 34 -24.74 19.08 -15.86
N ALA A 35 -24.28 18.10 -16.62
CA ALA A 35 -23.69 16.88 -16.12
C ALA A 35 -22.17 17.04 -16.17
N VAL A 36 -21.53 17.09 -15.01
CA VAL A 36 -20.09 16.82 -14.94
C VAL A 36 -19.94 15.32 -15.12
N SER A 37 -19.39 14.92 -16.26
CA SER A 37 -19.29 13.52 -16.67
C SER A 37 -17.83 13.16 -16.89
N ALA A 38 -17.18 12.64 -15.85
CA ALA A 38 -15.90 11.94 -15.98
C ALA A 38 -16.14 10.54 -16.58
N ARG A 39 -16.40 10.49 -17.89
CA ARG A 39 -16.50 9.21 -18.59
C ARG A 39 -15.11 8.77 -19.01
N GLY A 40 -14.73 7.59 -18.57
CA GLY A 40 -13.67 6.84 -19.21
C GLY A 40 -14.02 6.55 -20.67
N GLY A 41 -13.03 6.49 -21.54
CA GLY A 41 -13.24 6.17 -22.96
C GLY A 41 -13.87 4.78 -23.11
N THR A 42 -14.86 4.61 -23.99
CA THR A 42 -15.47 3.30 -24.25
C THR A 42 -14.58 2.46 -25.17
N GLY A 43 -13.50 1.89 -24.62
CA GLY A 43 -12.67 0.92 -25.34
C GLY A 43 -13.45 -0.38 -25.59
N ARG A 44 -13.66 -0.76 -26.86
CA ARG A 44 -14.39 -1.99 -27.21
C ARG A 44 -13.55 -3.27 -27.08
N THR A 45 -12.25 -3.18 -26.77
CA THR A 45 -11.35 -4.34 -26.64
C THR A 45 -10.21 -4.19 -25.61
N SER A 46 -10.19 -3.14 -24.80
CA SER A 46 -9.31 -2.98 -23.64
C SER A 46 -9.91 -1.97 -22.67
N THR A 47 -9.57 -2.09 -21.38
CA THR A 47 -10.02 -1.25 -20.26
C THR A 47 -10.22 0.20 -20.67
N GLY A 48 -11.46 0.68 -20.67
CA GLY A 48 -11.74 2.10 -20.83
C GLY A 48 -10.93 2.88 -19.80
N GLY A 49 -10.10 3.83 -20.25
CA GLY A 49 -9.24 4.59 -19.34
C GLY A 49 -10.09 5.21 -18.24
N GLY A 50 -9.64 5.19 -16.99
CA GLY A 50 -10.37 5.77 -15.87
C GLY A 50 -10.81 7.18 -16.22
N GLY A 51 -12.11 7.49 -16.09
CA GLY A 51 -12.57 8.86 -16.24
C GLY A 51 -11.78 9.76 -15.30
N GLY A 52 -11.25 10.88 -15.80
CA GLY A 52 -10.44 11.78 -14.97
C GLY A 52 -11.19 12.19 -13.70
N ALA A 53 -10.51 12.21 -12.56
CA ALA A 53 -11.11 12.73 -11.33
C ALA A 53 -11.37 14.24 -11.48
N PHE A 54 -12.55 14.71 -11.08
CA PHE A 54 -12.81 16.13 -10.89
C PHE A 54 -12.95 16.41 -9.40
N ILE A 55 -12.32 17.49 -8.93
CA ILE A 55 -12.39 17.90 -7.54
C ILE A 55 -13.47 18.96 -7.44
N VAL A 56 -14.47 18.70 -6.58
CA VAL A 56 -15.48 19.69 -6.20
C VAL A 56 -15.12 20.19 -4.81
N SER A 57 -14.45 21.33 -4.72
CA SER A 57 -14.20 21.99 -3.43
C SER A 57 -15.34 22.97 -3.15
N VAL A 58 -16.02 22.77 -2.03
CA VAL A 58 -17.06 23.69 -1.53
C VAL A 58 -16.55 24.34 -0.25
N THR A 59 -16.20 25.62 -0.34
CA THR A 59 -15.85 26.42 0.84
C THR A 59 -17.12 26.96 1.48
N PRO A 60 -17.37 26.75 2.80
CA PRO A 60 -18.50 27.38 3.47
C PRO A 60 -18.43 28.91 3.33
N GLY A 61 -19.41 29.51 2.65
CA GLY A 61 -19.43 30.95 2.34
C GLY A 61 -18.65 31.39 1.09
N GLY A 62 -18.01 30.45 0.38
CA GLY A 62 -17.33 30.67 -0.91
C GLY A 62 -18.04 29.99 -2.08
N GLY A 63 -17.61 30.32 -3.31
CA GLY A 63 -18.09 29.66 -4.53
C GLY A 63 -17.63 28.20 -4.64
N VAL A 64 -18.30 27.43 -5.49
CA VAL A 64 -17.86 26.08 -5.87
C VAL A 64 -16.70 26.23 -6.86
N SER A 65 -15.52 25.72 -6.51
CA SER A 65 -14.39 25.63 -7.43
C SER A 65 -14.29 24.21 -7.96
N LEU A 66 -14.42 24.06 -9.29
CA LEU A 66 -14.02 22.87 -10.00
C LEU A 66 -12.56 23.05 -10.41
N ARG A 67 -11.66 22.31 -9.75
CA ARG A 67 -10.28 22.22 -10.21
C ARG A 67 -10.15 20.96 -11.06
N PRO A 68 -9.44 21.01 -12.21
CA PRO A 68 -9.00 19.78 -12.84
C PRO A 68 -8.20 19.03 -11.78
N GLY A 69 -8.69 17.85 -11.36
CA GLY A 69 -7.81 16.93 -10.66
C GLY A 69 -6.65 16.62 -11.61
N VAL A 70 -5.44 16.40 -11.08
CA VAL A 70 -4.37 15.89 -11.91
C VAL A 70 -4.85 14.52 -12.40
N ALA A 71 -5.23 14.46 -13.69
CA ALA A 71 -5.54 13.17 -14.29
C ALA A 71 -4.27 12.35 -14.15
N PRO A 72 -4.33 11.14 -13.53
CA PRO A 72 -3.17 10.28 -13.54
C PRO A 72 -2.72 10.16 -15.00
N PRO A 73 -1.43 10.37 -15.30
CA PRO A 73 -0.94 10.20 -16.66
C PRO A 73 -1.44 8.84 -17.15
N ALA A 74 -1.91 8.77 -18.39
CA ALA A 74 -2.47 7.54 -18.94
C ALA A 74 -1.38 6.45 -18.90
N LEU A 75 -1.39 5.64 -17.84
CA LEU A 75 -0.53 4.49 -17.71
C LEU A 75 -1.18 3.37 -18.52
N ALA A 76 -0.50 3.00 -19.59
CA ALA A 76 -0.86 1.82 -20.34
C ALA A 76 -0.48 0.61 -19.49
N ILE A 77 -1.48 0.01 -18.83
CA ILE A 77 -1.28 -1.29 -18.19
C ILE A 77 -0.98 -2.29 -19.33
N PRO A 78 0.18 -2.96 -19.31
CA PRO A 78 0.55 -3.86 -20.38
C PRO A 78 -0.43 -5.04 -20.42
N ILE A 79 -1.01 -5.28 -21.59
CA ILE A 79 -1.72 -6.53 -21.84
C ILE A 79 -0.64 -7.56 -22.17
N VAL A 80 -0.32 -8.40 -21.20
CA VAL A 80 0.65 -9.48 -21.38
C VAL A 80 -0.09 -10.73 -21.85
N PRO A 81 0.15 -11.24 -23.07
CA PRO A 81 -0.46 -12.48 -23.52
C PRO A 81 0.05 -13.65 -22.68
N ALA A 82 -0.70 -14.75 -22.66
CA ALA A 82 -0.19 -16.00 -22.09
C ALA A 82 1.13 -16.37 -22.78
N PRO A 83 2.14 -16.81 -22.02
CA PRO A 83 3.45 -17.10 -22.57
C PRO A 83 3.41 -18.31 -23.50
N ASP A 84 4.30 -18.32 -24.50
CA ASP A 84 4.57 -19.53 -25.27
C ASP A 84 5.26 -20.56 -24.38
N LEU A 85 4.76 -21.80 -24.41
CA LEU A 85 5.30 -22.92 -23.64
C LEU A 85 6.27 -23.78 -24.47
N GLY A 86 6.53 -23.37 -25.72
CA GLY A 86 7.40 -24.06 -26.66
C GLY A 86 6.77 -25.30 -27.28
N ALA A 87 7.58 -26.07 -28.01
CA ALA A 87 7.12 -27.20 -28.82
C ALA A 87 6.87 -28.50 -28.02
N ASN A 88 7.48 -28.65 -26.84
CA ASN A 88 7.35 -29.82 -25.99
C ASN A 88 7.11 -29.43 -24.52
N PRO A 89 6.00 -28.73 -24.21
CA PRO A 89 5.68 -28.41 -22.83
C PRO A 89 5.40 -29.69 -22.05
N ARG A 90 5.45 -29.61 -20.72
CA ARG A 90 4.84 -30.60 -19.83
C ARG A 90 3.42 -30.13 -19.48
N THR A 91 2.41 -30.88 -19.88
CA THR A 91 1.00 -30.55 -19.67
C THR A 91 0.37 -31.48 -18.65
N LEU A 92 -0.10 -30.92 -17.53
CA LEU A 92 -0.78 -31.65 -16.46
C LEU A 92 -2.28 -31.41 -16.56
N SER A 93 -3.04 -32.47 -16.83
CA SER A 93 -4.52 -32.43 -16.98
C SER A 93 -5.27 -33.18 -15.88
N SER A 94 -4.53 -33.77 -14.94
CA SER A 94 -5.01 -34.46 -13.75
C SER A 94 -4.03 -34.21 -12.61
N ASP A 95 -4.46 -34.52 -11.38
CA ASP A 95 -3.58 -34.44 -10.22
C ASP A 95 -2.31 -35.26 -10.44
N THR A 96 -1.16 -34.64 -10.17
CA THR A 96 0.16 -35.19 -10.46
C THR A 96 1.11 -34.79 -9.34
N THR A 97 1.89 -35.75 -8.83
CA THR A 97 3.02 -35.47 -7.95
C THR A 97 4.31 -35.50 -8.78
N LEU A 98 5.14 -34.45 -8.65
CA LEU A 98 6.48 -34.42 -9.23
C LEU A 98 7.51 -34.35 -8.11
N LEU A 99 8.56 -35.16 -8.23
CA LEU A 99 9.75 -35.00 -7.42
C LEU A 99 10.46 -33.71 -7.83
N ALA A 100 10.71 -32.83 -6.87
CA ALA A 100 11.36 -31.53 -7.10
C ALA A 100 12.89 -31.69 -7.25
N ALA A 101 13.30 -32.54 -8.19
CA ALA A 101 14.70 -32.87 -8.46
C ALA A 101 14.96 -33.06 -9.97
N GLY A 102 15.77 -32.16 -10.54
CA GLY A 102 16.23 -32.25 -11.92
C GLY A 102 15.26 -31.69 -12.98
N PRO A 103 15.63 -31.75 -14.27
CA PRO A 103 14.80 -31.29 -15.36
C PRO A 103 13.57 -32.19 -15.52
N ILE A 104 12.39 -31.58 -15.68
CA ILE A 104 11.16 -32.32 -15.98
C ILE A 104 11.11 -32.70 -17.47
N LEU A 105 10.56 -33.87 -17.77
CA LEU A 105 10.32 -34.31 -19.15
C LEU A 105 9.05 -33.66 -19.71
N GLY A 106 9.06 -33.32 -20.99
CA GLY A 106 7.89 -32.78 -21.69
C GLY A 106 6.81 -33.83 -21.96
N ASP A 107 5.82 -33.47 -22.77
CA ASP A 107 4.69 -34.31 -23.14
C ASP A 107 5.09 -35.53 -23.97
N ASP A 108 6.25 -35.48 -24.65
CA ASP A 108 6.83 -36.64 -25.33
C ASP A 108 7.44 -37.71 -24.39
N GLY A 109 7.61 -37.38 -23.10
CA GLY A 109 8.19 -38.27 -22.10
C GLY A 109 9.65 -38.65 -22.34
N ALA A 110 10.37 -37.94 -23.21
CA ALA A 110 11.73 -38.28 -23.61
C ALA A 110 12.69 -37.09 -23.58
N ASN A 111 12.23 -35.90 -23.98
CA ASN A 111 13.04 -34.70 -24.02
C ASN A 111 12.69 -33.77 -22.83
N PRO A 112 13.61 -32.90 -22.40
CA PRO A 112 13.31 -31.86 -21.41
C PRO A 112 12.11 -31.01 -21.81
N ALA A 113 11.28 -30.64 -20.84
CA ALA A 113 10.11 -29.82 -21.09
C ALA A 113 10.53 -28.39 -21.48
N THR A 114 9.93 -27.87 -22.55
CA THR A 114 10.14 -26.47 -22.98
C THR A 114 9.30 -25.47 -22.20
N GLY A 115 8.46 -25.94 -21.29
CA GLY A 115 7.49 -25.17 -20.51
C GLY A 115 6.66 -26.08 -19.63
N LEU A 116 5.85 -25.52 -18.73
CA LEU A 116 4.94 -26.27 -17.87
C LEU A 116 3.55 -25.65 -17.91
N TRP A 117 2.53 -26.49 -18.06
CA TRP A 117 1.13 -26.09 -17.94
C TRP A 117 0.38 -26.96 -16.94
N VAL A 118 -0.06 -26.34 -15.84
CA VAL A 118 -1.03 -26.95 -14.93
C VAL A 118 -2.43 -26.53 -15.35
N LYS A 119 -3.19 -27.40 -16.00
CA LYS A 119 -4.52 -27.07 -16.51
C LYS A 119 -5.53 -26.85 -15.39
N ALA A 120 -6.59 -26.10 -15.69
CA ALA A 120 -7.71 -25.92 -14.78
C ALA A 120 -8.27 -27.28 -14.31
N GLY A 121 -8.49 -27.40 -13.00
CA GLY A 121 -8.96 -28.62 -12.36
C GLY A 121 -7.87 -29.65 -12.04
N ALA A 122 -6.62 -29.45 -12.48
CA ALA A 122 -5.49 -30.30 -12.09
C ALA A 122 -4.70 -29.69 -10.93
N THR A 123 -4.15 -30.55 -10.08
CA THR A 123 -3.23 -30.19 -9.00
C THR A 123 -1.83 -30.75 -9.25
N LEU A 124 -0.83 -29.89 -9.28
CA LEU A 124 0.58 -30.28 -9.21
C LEU A 124 1.02 -30.24 -7.74
N THR A 125 1.37 -31.39 -7.19
CA THR A 125 2.03 -31.51 -5.89
C THR A 125 3.53 -31.64 -6.11
N LEU A 126 4.31 -30.69 -5.60
CA LEU A 126 5.76 -30.77 -5.59
C LEU A 126 6.22 -31.52 -4.33
N ASP A 127 6.95 -32.61 -4.52
CA ASP A 127 7.56 -33.37 -3.44
C ASP A 127 9.00 -32.88 -3.24
N PRO A 128 9.36 -32.35 -2.06
CA PRO A 128 10.68 -31.81 -1.81
C PRO A 128 11.76 -32.89 -1.57
N ASP A 129 11.45 -34.19 -1.60
CA ASP A 129 12.42 -35.29 -1.37
C ASP A 129 13.18 -35.17 -0.03
N GLY A 130 12.46 -34.78 1.03
CA GLY A 130 13.06 -34.55 2.35
C GLY A 130 13.89 -33.25 2.46
N SER A 131 13.82 -32.36 1.47
CA SER A 131 14.33 -30.98 1.55
C SER A 131 13.29 -30.04 2.17
N ALA A 132 13.75 -28.93 2.77
CA ALA A 132 12.85 -27.83 3.16
C ALA A 132 12.33 -27.04 1.95
N VAL A 133 12.85 -27.29 0.75
CA VAL A 133 12.53 -26.57 -0.48
C VAL A 133 12.16 -27.56 -1.58
N ALA A 134 10.97 -27.40 -2.15
CA ALA A 134 10.53 -28.06 -3.37
C ALA A 134 10.91 -27.19 -4.57
N TYR A 135 12.07 -27.48 -5.16
CA TYR A 135 12.64 -26.73 -6.27
C TYR A 135 12.22 -27.26 -7.65
N LEU A 136 11.66 -26.38 -8.48
CA LEU A 136 11.27 -26.66 -9.86
C LEU A 136 11.91 -25.66 -10.82
N LEU A 137 12.71 -26.19 -11.76
CA LEU A 137 13.32 -25.42 -12.85
C LEU A 137 12.72 -25.87 -14.18
N VAL A 138 12.26 -24.89 -14.97
CA VAL A 138 11.80 -25.07 -16.34
C VAL A 138 12.48 -24.01 -17.19
N ASP A 139 13.12 -24.39 -18.30
CA ASP A 139 13.85 -23.42 -19.12
C ASP A 139 12.93 -22.39 -19.79
N GLY A 140 11.70 -22.80 -20.14
CA GLY A 140 10.67 -21.90 -20.68
C GLY A 140 9.67 -21.44 -19.63
N ALA A 141 8.46 -21.10 -20.06
CA ALA A 141 7.46 -20.50 -19.19
C ALA A 141 6.67 -21.53 -18.36
N ILE A 142 6.19 -21.08 -17.19
CA ILE A 142 5.22 -21.79 -16.36
C ILE A 142 3.86 -21.09 -16.47
N ARG A 143 2.83 -21.86 -16.82
CA ARG A 143 1.44 -21.43 -16.82
C ARG A 143 0.62 -22.25 -15.80
N VAL A 144 -0.08 -21.54 -14.92
CA VAL A 144 -0.91 -22.13 -13.87
C VAL A 144 -2.37 -21.72 -14.07
N ASP A 145 -3.18 -22.66 -14.55
CA ASP A 145 -4.64 -22.54 -14.61
C ASP A 145 -5.34 -23.38 -13.53
N GLY A 146 -4.66 -24.40 -13.02
CA GLY A 146 -5.06 -25.23 -11.87
C GLY A 146 -4.35 -24.84 -10.57
N THR A 147 -3.92 -25.82 -9.79
CA THR A 147 -3.25 -25.58 -8.49
C THR A 147 -1.83 -26.13 -8.47
N VAL A 148 -0.87 -25.38 -7.96
CA VAL A 148 0.46 -25.85 -7.56
C VAL A 148 0.54 -25.80 -6.04
N LEU A 149 0.94 -26.88 -5.40
CA LEU A 149 1.15 -26.93 -3.95
C LEU A 149 2.36 -27.82 -3.61
N THR A 150 2.73 -27.85 -2.34
CA THR A 150 3.81 -28.70 -1.81
C THR A 150 3.30 -29.57 -0.67
N THR A 151 4.06 -30.60 -0.31
CA THR A 151 3.76 -31.42 0.87
C THR A 151 4.30 -30.78 2.17
N LEU A 152 3.91 -31.37 3.30
CA LEU A 152 4.52 -31.04 4.59
C LEU A 152 5.99 -31.49 4.58
N TYR A 153 6.90 -30.61 4.98
CA TYR A 153 8.32 -30.93 5.14
C TYR A 153 8.53 -31.71 6.44
N ASP A 154 7.99 -31.18 7.53
CA ASP A 154 7.94 -31.80 8.84
C ASP A 154 6.50 -31.73 9.31
N ALA A 155 5.91 -32.89 9.63
CA ALA A 155 4.54 -33.01 10.11
C ALA A 155 4.26 -32.19 11.37
N SER A 156 5.31 -31.70 12.05
CA SER A 156 5.24 -30.91 13.26
C SER A 156 5.65 -29.44 13.12
N GLN A 157 6.14 -28.96 11.97
CA GLN A 157 6.71 -27.60 11.87
C GLN A 157 6.23 -26.77 10.69
N SER A 158 6.28 -27.28 9.46
CA SER A 158 5.96 -26.46 8.28
C SER A 158 5.74 -27.22 6.97
N THR A 159 5.12 -26.56 5.99
CA THR A 159 5.24 -26.93 4.57
C THR A 159 6.63 -26.61 4.02
N ALA A 160 7.07 -27.32 2.98
CA ALA A 160 8.28 -26.94 2.25
C ALA A 160 8.06 -25.64 1.45
N THR A 161 9.12 -24.86 1.23
CA THR A 161 9.09 -23.71 0.32
C THR A 161 8.88 -24.17 -1.12
N ILE A 162 7.96 -23.55 -1.85
CA ILE A 162 7.85 -23.73 -3.30
C ILE A 162 8.86 -22.79 -3.97
N SER A 163 9.85 -23.33 -4.70
CA SER A 163 10.81 -22.50 -5.44
C SER A 163 10.69 -22.75 -6.93
N LEU A 164 10.23 -21.76 -7.69
CA LEU A 164 10.02 -21.84 -9.13
C LEU A 164 11.05 -21.00 -9.87
N ARG A 165 11.70 -21.59 -10.88
CA ARG A 165 12.54 -20.88 -11.84
C ARG A 165 12.07 -21.13 -13.26
N ALA A 166 11.84 -20.05 -14.01
CA ALA A 166 11.26 -20.11 -15.35
C ALA A 166 11.69 -18.94 -16.24
N ALA A 167 11.44 -19.02 -17.54
CA ALA A 167 11.54 -17.86 -18.41
C ALA A 167 10.41 -16.84 -18.14
N ALA A 168 9.22 -17.28 -17.75
CA ALA A 168 8.10 -16.42 -17.37
C ALA A 168 7.13 -17.20 -16.49
N LEU A 169 6.34 -16.48 -15.70
CA LEU A 169 5.24 -17.05 -14.90
C LEU A 169 3.92 -16.40 -15.27
N HIS A 170 2.91 -17.21 -15.58
CA HIS A 170 1.54 -16.75 -15.76
C HIS A 170 0.58 -17.57 -14.90
N VAL A 171 -0.02 -16.95 -13.89
CA VAL A 171 -1.08 -17.52 -13.06
C VAL A 171 -2.40 -16.93 -13.52
N SER A 172 -3.27 -17.74 -14.12
CA SER A 172 -4.58 -17.27 -14.59
C SER A 172 -5.52 -16.96 -13.41
N ALA A 173 -6.67 -16.35 -13.70
CA ALA A 173 -7.66 -16.01 -12.66
C ALA A 173 -8.19 -17.21 -11.84
N SER A 174 -8.18 -18.42 -12.41
CA SER A 174 -8.52 -19.66 -11.68
C SER A 174 -7.30 -20.36 -11.10
N GLY A 175 -6.10 -19.92 -11.46
CA GLY A 175 -4.84 -20.50 -11.05
C GLY A 175 -4.52 -20.21 -9.59
N ARG A 176 -3.83 -21.16 -8.94
CA ARG A 176 -3.38 -21.04 -7.56
C ARG A 176 -1.99 -21.62 -7.38
N ILE A 177 -1.12 -20.92 -6.66
CA ILE A 177 0.13 -21.45 -6.10
C ILE A 177 0.01 -21.34 -4.58
N ASP A 178 0.16 -22.44 -3.86
CA ASP A 178 -0.20 -22.51 -2.45
C ASP A 178 0.84 -23.23 -1.60
N GLY A 179 1.58 -22.45 -0.81
CA GLY A 179 2.45 -22.92 0.26
C GLY A 179 1.76 -22.98 1.62
N THR A 180 0.45 -22.71 1.73
CA THR A 180 -0.29 -22.73 3.01
C THR A 180 -0.37 -24.19 3.54
N PRO A 181 -0.03 -24.45 4.82
CA PRO A 181 -0.26 -25.76 5.41
C PRO A 181 -1.77 -26.06 5.51
N PRO A 182 -2.17 -27.34 5.46
CA PRO A 182 -3.57 -27.68 5.69
C PRO A 182 -3.98 -27.37 7.13
N ASP A 183 -5.17 -26.81 7.32
CA ASP A 183 -5.74 -26.44 8.65
C ASP A 183 -5.81 -27.62 9.64
N SER A 184 -5.73 -28.86 9.16
CA SER A 184 -5.79 -30.08 9.98
C SER A 184 -4.43 -30.59 10.44
N ALA A 185 -3.33 -30.02 9.95
CA ALA A 185 -1.99 -30.47 10.32
C ALA A 185 -1.50 -29.61 11.48
N GLY A 186 -1.39 -30.23 12.66
CA GLY A 186 -0.79 -29.61 13.83
C GLY A 186 -1.47 -28.34 14.36
N ASP A 187 -0.97 -27.88 15.50
CA ASP A 187 -1.39 -26.63 16.10
C ASP A 187 -0.52 -25.50 15.53
N GLY A 188 -1.08 -24.67 14.63
CA GLY A 188 -0.40 -23.47 14.16
C GLY A 188 0.83 -23.72 13.29
N LEU A 189 0.77 -24.62 12.30
CA LEU A 189 1.92 -24.88 11.44
C LEU A 189 2.36 -23.66 10.63
N GLY A 190 3.67 -23.50 10.47
CA GLY A 190 4.23 -22.47 9.60
C GLY A 190 4.06 -22.81 8.12
N SER A 191 4.02 -21.79 7.27
CA SER A 191 4.14 -21.98 5.81
C SER A 191 5.59 -21.89 5.36
N GLY A 192 5.97 -22.73 4.40
CA GLY A 192 7.29 -22.72 3.77
C GLY A 192 7.53 -21.57 2.80
N GLY A 193 6.49 -20.87 2.32
CA GLY A 193 6.66 -19.76 1.37
C GLY A 193 6.59 -20.15 -0.10
N VAL A 194 6.66 -19.13 -0.96
CA VAL A 194 6.73 -19.25 -2.43
C VAL A 194 7.77 -18.27 -2.95
N THR A 195 8.84 -18.81 -3.54
CA THR A 195 9.87 -18.03 -4.22
C THR A 195 9.78 -18.26 -5.72
N VAL A 196 9.68 -17.18 -6.49
CA VAL A 196 9.66 -17.21 -7.95
C VAL A 196 10.82 -16.36 -8.48
N ARG A 197 11.58 -16.94 -9.40
CA ARG A 197 12.60 -16.21 -10.17
C ARG A 197 12.36 -16.43 -11.65
N THR A 198 12.09 -15.35 -12.38
CA THR A 198 11.93 -15.41 -13.84
C THR A 198 12.94 -14.53 -14.55
N SER A 199 13.38 -14.95 -15.73
CA SER A 199 14.14 -14.06 -16.60
C SER A 199 13.24 -13.05 -17.31
N GLY A 200 11.97 -13.40 -17.56
CA GLY A 200 10.94 -12.58 -18.19
C GLY A 200 9.77 -12.27 -17.26
N ALA A 201 8.60 -11.99 -17.84
CA ALA A 201 7.43 -11.46 -17.13
C ALA A 201 6.87 -12.37 -16.02
N ILE A 202 6.31 -11.74 -14.98
CA ILE A 202 5.43 -12.37 -14.00
C ILE A 202 4.04 -11.75 -14.13
N VAL A 203 3.04 -12.57 -14.43
CA VAL A 203 1.65 -12.15 -14.56
C VAL A 203 0.80 -12.99 -13.61
N ASN A 204 0.30 -12.39 -12.54
CA ASN A 204 -0.60 -13.02 -11.59
C ASN A 204 -2.00 -12.42 -11.71
N ALA A 205 -2.97 -13.24 -12.13
CA ALA A 205 -4.40 -12.94 -12.04
C ALA A 205 -5.14 -13.83 -11.02
N GLY A 206 -4.47 -14.86 -10.52
CA GLY A 206 -5.03 -15.85 -9.59
C GLY A 206 -4.61 -15.60 -8.14
N ALA A 207 -4.28 -16.68 -7.43
CA ALA A 207 -3.87 -16.63 -6.03
C ALA A 207 -2.46 -17.21 -5.82
N ILE A 208 -1.61 -16.49 -5.10
CA ILE A 208 -0.30 -16.96 -4.65
C ILE A 208 -0.26 -16.81 -3.13
N LEU A 209 -0.24 -17.93 -2.41
CA LEU A 209 -0.53 -17.97 -0.97
C LEU A 209 0.60 -18.66 -0.21
N ALA A 210 0.96 -18.13 0.95
CA ALA A 210 1.88 -18.75 1.91
C ALA A 210 1.45 -18.43 3.35
N ARG A 211 0.18 -18.67 3.66
CA ARG A 211 -0.38 -18.27 4.96
C ARG A 211 0.01 -19.23 6.06
N GLY A 212 0.11 -18.74 7.29
CA GLY A 212 0.26 -19.62 8.44
C GLY A 212 -1.02 -20.43 8.73
N GLY A 213 -0.85 -21.64 9.26
CA GLY A 213 -1.94 -22.50 9.70
C GLY A 213 -2.65 -21.95 10.93
N ARG A 214 -3.95 -22.25 11.09
CA ARG A 214 -4.70 -21.91 12.29
C ARG A 214 -4.41 -22.91 13.42
N GLY A 215 -4.44 -22.47 14.68
CA GLY A 215 -4.16 -23.31 15.84
C GLY A 215 -4.61 -22.67 17.16
N THR A 216 -4.29 -23.25 18.31
CA THR A 216 -4.25 -22.55 19.60
C THR A 216 -3.34 -21.33 19.48
N SER A 217 -2.14 -21.52 18.92
CA SER A 217 -1.29 -20.44 18.42
C SER A 217 -1.36 -20.42 16.90
N GLY A 218 -1.39 -19.25 16.30
CA GLY A 218 -1.36 -19.11 14.85
C GLY A 218 0.04 -19.42 14.30
N GLY A 219 0.09 -20.14 13.19
CA GLY A 219 1.35 -20.42 12.50
C GLY A 219 1.91 -19.22 11.77
N HIS A 220 3.22 -19.17 11.59
CA HIS A 220 3.86 -18.10 10.83
C HIS A 220 3.61 -18.25 9.34
N ALA A 221 3.45 -17.14 8.64
CA ALA A 221 3.46 -17.15 7.18
C ALA A 221 4.84 -17.54 6.64
N GLY A 222 4.86 -18.02 5.41
CA GLY A 222 6.09 -18.18 4.65
C GLY A 222 6.38 -16.92 3.84
N GLU A 223 7.64 -16.75 3.45
CA GLU A 223 8.03 -15.64 2.58
C GLU A 223 7.44 -15.82 1.17
N LEU A 224 6.83 -14.75 0.64
CA LEU A 224 6.43 -14.65 -0.76
C LEU A 224 7.39 -13.71 -1.46
N ASP A 225 8.20 -14.25 -2.37
CA ASP A 225 9.27 -13.51 -3.03
C ASP A 225 9.26 -13.77 -4.53
N LEU A 226 8.68 -12.85 -5.29
CA LEU A 226 8.49 -12.94 -6.74
C LEU A 226 9.38 -11.92 -7.44
N GLY A 227 10.42 -12.41 -8.12
CA GLY A 227 11.42 -11.59 -8.80
C GLY A 227 11.49 -11.87 -10.30
N ALA A 228 11.47 -10.83 -11.12
CA ALA A 228 11.74 -10.91 -12.56
C ALA A 228 13.00 -10.10 -12.94
N SER A 229 13.85 -10.66 -13.77
CA SER A 229 15.01 -9.93 -14.34
C SER A 229 14.60 -8.95 -15.44
N ASP A 230 13.71 -9.37 -16.33
CA ASP A 230 13.19 -8.58 -17.44
C ASP A 230 11.68 -8.75 -17.57
N GLY A 231 11.04 -7.81 -18.28
CA GLY A 231 9.63 -7.90 -18.65
C GLY A 231 8.67 -7.54 -17.51
N PRO A 232 7.40 -7.24 -17.82
CA PRO A 232 6.49 -6.63 -16.87
C PRO A 232 6.12 -7.57 -15.70
N LEU A 233 5.99 -6.98 -14.52
CA LEU A 233 5.45 -7.59 -13.31
C LEU A 233 4.01 -7.09 -13.15
N VAL A 234 3.01 -7.96 -13.36
CA VAL A 234 1.60 -7.57 -13.32
C VAL A 234 0.84 -8.43 -12.31
N ASN A 235 0.36 -7.82 -11.24
CA ASN A 235 -0.53 -8.45 -10.27
C ASN A 235 -1.95 -7.87 -10.38
N THR A 236 -2.91 -8.68 -10.78
CA THR A 236 -4.36 -8.40 -10.74
C THR A 236 -5.11 -9.33 -9.79
N GLY A 237 -4.42 -10.36 -9.28
CA GLY A 237 -4.94 -11.34 -8.33
C GLY A 237 -4.57 -11.04 -6.88
N ILE A 238 -4.37 -12.11 -6.10
CA ILE A 238 -4.01 -12.05 -4.67
C ILE A 238 -2.62 -12.66 -4.47
N ILE A 239 -1.79 -11.96 -3.71
CA ILE A 239 -0.54 -12.44 -3.12
C ILE A 239 -0.71 -12.31 -1.59
N ASP A 240 -0.69 -13.40 -0.83
CA ASP A 240 -1.08 -13.40 0.59
C ASP A 240 -0.16 -14.28 1.46
N GLY A 241 0.72 -13.61 2.20
CA GLY A 241 1.62 -14.18 3.20
C GLY A 241 1.20 -13.79 4.61
N SER A 242 -0.09 -13.91 4.93
CA SER A 242 -0.61 -13.59 6.27
C SER A 242 -0.35 -14.70 7.28
N GLY A 243 -0.09 -14.33 8.53
CA GLY A 243 0.02 -15.29 9.63
C GLY A 243 -1.32 -15.95 9.98
N GLY A 244 -1.24 -17.11 10.60
CA GLY A 244 -2.39 -17.92 11.01
C GLY A 244 -3.11 -17.36 12.23
N GLU A 245 -4.37 -17.73 12.40
CA GLU A 245 -5.18 -17.33 13.55
C GLU A 245 -4.88 -18.21 14.78
N GLY A 246 -4.65 -17.58 15.93
CA GLY A 246 -4.56 -18.23 17.24
C GLY A 246 -5.91 -18.22 17.95
N THR A 247 -6.47 -19.41 18.18
CA THR A 247 -7.80 -19.61 18.79
C THR A 247 -7.77 -19.60 20.31
N ASP A 248 -6.61 -19.88 20.93
CA ASP A 248 -6.41 -19.88 22.39
C ASP A 248 -4.97 -19.47 22.74
N GLY A 249 -4.43 -18.51 21.97
CA GLY A 249 -3.03 -18.13 21.99
C GLY A 249 -2.77 -16.92 21.09
N ALA A 250 -1.50 -16.66 20.79
CA ALA A 250 -1.12 -15.56 19.91
C ALA A 250 -1.44 -15.89 18.44
N GLY A 251 -1.74 -14.86 17.64
CA GLY A 251 -1.75 -15.00 16.19
C GLY A 251 -0.34 -15.19 15.63
N GLY A 252 -0.24 -15.81 14.47
CA GLY A 252 1.04 -16.03 13.81
C GLY A 252 1.54 -14.76 13.11
N SER A 253 2.85 -14.55 13.07
CA SER A 253 3.44 -13.43 12.34
C SER A 253 3.46 -13.66 10.83
N ALA A 254 3.37 -12.59 10.06
CA ALA A 254 3.76 -12.58 8.65
C ALA A 254 5.26 -12.32 8.48
N ILE A 255 5.82 -12.62 7.29
CA ILE A 255 7.24 -12.40 6.98
C ILE A 255 7.39 -11.31 5.91
N ALA A 256 7.22 -11.66 4.65
CA ALA A 256 7.29 -10.71 3.55
C ALA A 256 6.45 -11.16 2.36
N ALA A 257 5.93 -10.19 1.60
CA ALA A 257 5.28 -10.37 0.31
C ALA A 257 5.81 -9.35 -0.69
N SER A 258 6.70 -9.80 -1.57
CA SER A 258 7.47 -8.97 -2.47
C SER A 258 7.20 -9.33 -3.93
N LEU A 259 6.92 -8.32 -4.74
CA LEU A 259 6.88 -8.40 -6.21
C LEU A 259 7.84 -7.36 -6.77
N TRP A 260 8.97 -7.79 -7.31
CA TRP A 260 10.06 -6.87 -7.61
C TRP A 260 10.87 -7.23 -8.86
N GLY A 261 11.48 -6.21 -9.47
CA GLY A 261 12.47 -6.38 -10.52
C GLY A 261 13.86 -6.67 -9.94
N ILE A 262 14.61 -7.62 -10.49
CA ILE A 262 15.91 -8.01 -9.93
C ILE A 262 16.95 -6.90 -10.17
N TRP A 263 17.37 -6.24 -9.10
CA TRP A 263 18.34 -5.13 -9.15
C TRP A 263 19.73 -5.61 -9.59
N GLY A 264 20.42 -4.78 -10.39
CA GLY A 264 21.79 -5.03 -10.85
C GLY A 264 21.89 -5.72 -12.20
N GLU A 265 20.77 -6.23 -12.71
CA GLU A 265 20.64 -6.61 -14.12
C GLU A 265 20.14 -5.37 -14.88
N ALA A 266 20.70 -5.08 -16.06
CA ALA A 266 20.34 -3.90 -16.86
C ALA A 266 18.92 -4.00 -17.47
N GLY A 267 18.04 -4.77 -16.82
CA GLY A 267 16.71 -5.09 -17.28
C GLY A 267 15.75 -3.93 -17.12
N THR A 268 14.78 -3.90 -18.03
CA THR A 268 13.65 -2.97 -17.98
C THR A 268 12.41 -3.76 -17.59
N CYS A 269 11.82 -3.42 -16.45
CA CYS A 269 10.54 -3.97 -16.07
C CYS A 269 9.71 -2.94 -15.30
N ASP A 270 8.47 -2.79 -15.78
CA ASP A 270 7.43 -2.06 -15.06
C ASP A 270 6.75 -3.00 -14.07
N ALA A 271 6.40 -2.47 -12.90
CA ALA A 271 5.65 -3.18 -11.87
C ALA A 271 4.26 -2.58 -11.71
N HIS A 272 3.23 -3.41 -11.90
CA HIS A 272 1.83 -3.00 -11.84
C HIS A 272 1.04 -3.87 -10.86
N ASN A 273 0.55 -3.28 -9.78
CA ASN A 273 -0.37 -3.91 -8.85
C ASN A 273 -1.78 -3.31 -8.98
N LEU A 274 -2.72 -4.10 -9.50
CA LEU A 274 -4.16 -3.81 -9.53
C LEU A 274 -4.95 -4.71 -8.57
N GLY A 275 -4.31 -5.75 -8.05
CA GLY A 275 -4.89 -6.73 -7.14
C GLY A 275 -4.57 -6.41 -5.68
N ARG A 276 -4.24 -7.44 -4.91
CA ARG A 276 -3.88 -7.31 -3.49
C ARG A 276 -2.59 -8.04 -3.16
N ILE A 277 -1.71 -7.40 -2.38
CA ILE A 277 -0.51 -7.98 -1.80
C ILE A 277 -0.57 -7.78 -0.28
N VAL A 278 -0.54 -8.88 0.48
CA VAL A 278 -0.76 -8.88 1.94
C VAL A 278 0.35 -9.65 2.65
N ALA A 279 0.86 -9.05 3.73
CA ALA A 279 1.71 -9.69 4.73
C ALA A 279 1.19 -9.30 6.12
N ARG A 280 -0.03 -9.74 6.48
CA ARG A 280 -0.71 -9.34 7.71
C ARG A 280 -0.45 -10.33 8.84
N GLY A 281 -0.25 -9.83 10.05
CA GLY A 281 -0.25 -10.68 11.23
C GLY A 281 -1.61 -11.35 11.48
N GLY A 282 -1.58 -12.58 11.99
CA GLY A 282 -2.78 -13.31 12.37
C GLY A 282 -3.41 -12.74 13.64
N ASN A 283 -4.72 -12.88 13.79
CA ASN A 283 -5.39 -12.54 15.05
C ASN A 283 -5.13 -13.63 16.10
N GLY A 284 -5.09 -13.27 17.37
CA GLY A 284 -5.03 -14.20 18.49
C GLY A 284 -5.97 -13.81 19.63
N THR A 285 -6.12 -14.69 20.61
CA THR A 285 -6.83 -14.38 21.86
C THR A 285 -5.89 -13.74 22.87
N SER A 286 -4.63 -14.18 22.97
CA SER A 286 -3.63 -13.72 23.94
C SER A 286 -2.58 -12.75 23.37
N GLY A 287 -2.69 -12.41 22.08
CA GLY A 287 -1.76 -11.55 21.36
C GLY A 287 -2.03 -11.55 19.85
N GLY A 288 -1.89 -10.41 19.20
CA GLY A 288 -1.88 -10.35 17.74
C GLY A 288 -0.51 -10.76 17.18
N GLY A 289 -0.50 -11.43 16.03
CA GLY A 289 0.74 -11.68 15.29
C GLY A 289 1.24 -10.41 14.61
N ASP A 290 2.55 -10.28 14.44
CA ASP A 290 3.13 -9.13 13.75
C ASP A 290 2.89 -9.19 12.23
N GLY A 291 2.71 -8.02 11.62
CA GLY A 291 2.72 -7.85 10.17
C GLY A 291 4.13 -8.02 9.59
N GLY A 292 4.18 -8.39 8.32
CA GLY A 292 5.40 -8.55 7.53
C GLY A 292 5.62 -7.37 6.60
N TYR A 293 6.64 -7.45 5.76
CA TYR A 293 6.96 -6.38 4.80
C TYR A 293 6.26 -6.62 3.45
N VAL A 294 5.65 -5.59 2.86
CA VAL A 294 5.12 -5.65 1.50
C VAL A 294 5.95 -4.74 0.60
N TYR A 295 6.52 -5.31 -0.46
CA TYR A 295 7.40 -4.60 -1.38
C TYR A 295 6.90 -4.70 -2.82
N LEU A 296 6.75 -3.57 -3.49
CA LEU A 296 6.49 -3.49 -4.93
C LEU A 296 7.56 -2.63 -5.58
N SER A 297 8.30 -3.19 -6.53
CA SER A 297 9.37 -2.46 -7.21
C SER A 297 9.55 -2.88 -8.66
N GLY A 298 9.82 -1.93 -9.54
CA GLY A 298 10.27 -2.21 -10.90
C GLY A 298 11.72 -2.70 -10.93
N CYS A 299 12.27 -2.79 -12.14
CA CYS A 299 13.70 -3.04 -12.35
C CYS A 299 14.50 -1.74 -12.18
N ALA A 300 15.78 -1.77 -12.57
CA ALA A 300 16.63 -0.57 -12.59
C ALA A 300 16.05 0.58 -13.43
N VAL A 301 15.27 0.27 -14.47
CA VAL A 301 14.52 1.24 -15.27
C VAL A 301 13.08 0.73 -15.43
N GLY A 302 12.11 1.48 -14.92
CA GLY A 302 10.70 1.16 -15.11
C GLY A 302 9.76 1.95 -14.21
N ASP A 303 8.51 2.06 -14.64
CA ASP A 303 7.45 2.61 -13.81
C ASP A 303 6.98 1.59 -12.79
N THR A 304 6.62 2.07 -11.60
CA THR A 304 5.95 1.27 -10.58
C THR A 304 4.61 1.89 -10.24
N PHE A 305 3.55 1.12 -10.40
CA PHE A 305 2.18 1.55 -10.26
C PHE A 305 1.39 0.61 -9.36
N SER A 306 0.65 1.17 -8.39
CA SER A 306 -0.31 0.41 -7.59
C SER A 306 -1.67 1.11 -7.53
N ALA A 307 -2.69 0.52 -8.16
CA ALA A 307 -4.10 0.84 -7.93
C ALA A 307 -4.78 -0.15 -6.96
N GLY A 308 -4.07 -1.24 -6.64
CA GLY A 308 -4.51 -2.26 -5.70
C GLY A 308 -4.20 -1.94 -4.23
N GLU A 309 -4.26 -2.96 -3.39
CA GLU A 309 -3.94 -2.87 -1.95
C GLU A 309 -2.57 -3.49 -1.65
N LEU A 310 -1.75 -2.77 -0.88
CA LEU A 310 -0.55 -3.27 -0.21
C LEU A 310 -0.80 -3.18 1.30
N ASP A 311 -0.78 -4.31 2.02
CA ASP A 311 -1.14 -4.36 3.44
C ASP A 311 -0.15 -5.19 4.29
N ALA A 312 0.52 -4.51 5.21
CA ALA A 312 1.53 -5.02 6.15
C ALA A 312 1.06 -4.91 7.62
N SER A 313 -0.25 -4.88 7.87
CA SER A 313 -0.80 -4.59 9.20
C SER A 313 -0.53 -5.70 10.22
N GLY A 314 -0.52 -5.34 11.50
CA GLY A 314 -0.51 -6.30 12.59
C GLY A 314 -1.88 -6.96 12.82
N GLY A 315 -1.86 -8.13 13.45
CA GLY A 315 -3.07 -8.86 13.86
C GLY A 315 -3.63 -8.36 15.19
N ALA A 316 -4.91 -8.63 15.46
CA ALA A 316 -5.56 -8.21 16.70
C ALA A 316 -5.40 -9.23 17.84
N ALA A 317 -5.29 -8.75 19.08
CA ALA A 317 -5.54 -9.51 20.30
C ALA A 317 -7.00 -9.33 20.72
N THR A 318 -7.77 -10.41 20.70
CA THR A 318 -9.24 -10.36 20.85
C THR A 318 -9.74 -10.54 22.28
N VAL A 319 -8.91 -11.05 23.19
CA VAL A 319 -9.24 -11.19 24.61
C VAL A 319 -8.24 -10.42 25.45
N ASP A 320 -7.03 -10.94 25.61
CA ASP A 320 -5.97 -10.36 26.43
C ASP A 320 -4.67 -10.23 25.62
N GLY A 321 -3.75 -9.38 26.08
CA GLY A 321 -2.43 -9.23 25.48
C GLY A 321 -2.36 -8.17 24.37
N PRO A 322 -1.14 -7.96 23.81
CA PRO A 322 -0.87 -6.86 22.90
C PRO A 322 -1.39 -7.14 21.49
N GLY A 323 -1.80 -6.09 20.78
CA GLY A 323 -1.99 -6.14 19.33
C GLY A 323 -0.64 -6.32 18.64
N GLY A 324 -0.64 -6.97 17.47
CA GLY A 324 0.58 -7.18 16.69
C GLY A 324 1.06 -5.88 16.06
N SER A 325 2.38 -5.69 15.94
CA SER A 325 2.94 -4.52 15.27
C SER A 325 2.90 -4.70 13.75
N ALA A 326 2.81 -3.61 13.00
CA ALA A 326 3.04 -3.64 11.55
C ALA A 326 4.54 -3.48 11.23
N ALA A 327 5.00 -4.01 10.10
CA ALA A 327 6.37 -3.79 9.62
C ALA A 327 6.44 -2.65 8.60
N GLY A 328 6.02 -2.88 7.35
CA GLY A 328 5.95 -1.79 6.39
C GLY A 328 5.49 -2.16 4.99
N THR A 329 5.05 -1.14 4.25
CA THR A 329 4.75 -1.22 2.82
C THR A 329 5.65 -0.25 2.08
N ALA A 330 6.22 -0.68 0.96
CA ALA A 330 7.01 0.20 0.11
C ALA A 330 6.69 -0.02 -1.37
N LEU A 331 6.64 1.10 -2.08
CA LEU A 331 6.51 1.16 -3.52
C LEU A 331 7.67 1.97 -4.07
N GLU A 332 8.51 1.34 -4.89
CA GLU A 332 9.74 1.95 -5.39
C GLU A 332 9.82 1.89 -6.91
N ALA A 333 10.19 3.00 -7.53
CA ALA A 333 10.57 3.06 -8.94
C ALA A 333 12.02 3.52 -9.06
N SER A 334 12.76 2.92 -9.98
CA SER A 334 14.12 3.34 -10.37
C SER A 334 14.12 3.81 -11.82
N ASP A 335 14.69 4.98 -12.07
CA ASP A 335 14.70 5.66 -13.38
C ASP A 335 13.31 5.68 -14.06
N GLY A 336 12.26 5.88 -13.25
CA GLY A 336 10.86 5.84 -13.67
C GLY A 336 9.93 6.53 -12.67
N ARG A 337 8.62 6.27 -12.82
CA ARG A 337 7.58 6.92 -12.01
C ARG A 337 7.04 5.97 -10.95
N ALA A 338 6.90 6.46 -9.73
CA ALA A 338 6.13 5.80 -8.67
C ALA A 338 4.72 6.40 -8.63
N LEU A 339 3.69 5.64 -9.02
CA LEU A 339 2.29 6.08 -8.93
C LEU A 339 1.48 5.16 -8.00
N VAL A 340 0.82 5.76 -7.02
CA VAL A 340 -0.07 5.07 -6.09
C VAL A 340 -1.47 5.65 -6.23
N ALA A 341 -2.44 4.83 -6.60
CA ALA A 341 -3.86 5.20 -6.66
C ALA A 341 -4.75 4.32 -5.76
N GLY A 342 -4.18 3.25 -5.20
CA GLY A 342 -4.88 2.31 -4.32
C GLY A 342 -4.72 2.61 -2.82
N VAL A 343 -4.39 1.59 -2.03
CA VAL A 343 -4.20 1.70 -0.58
C VAL A 343 -2.86 1.10 -0.18
N LEU A 344 -2.07 1.83 0.59
CA LEU A 344 -0.88 1.33 1.27
C LEU A 344 -1.11 1.42 2.78
N ARG A 345 -1.03 0.29 3.48
CA ARG A 345 -1.33 0.20 4.91
C ARG A 345 -0.27 -0.59 5.66
N ALA A 346 0.25 -0.01 6.73
CA ALA A 346 1.09 -0.66 7.73
C ALA A 346 0.56 -0.29 9.12
N ARG A 347 -0.68 -0.70 9.43
CA ARG A 347 -1.36 -0.30 10.67
C ARG A 347 -1.11 -1.31 11.79
N GLY A 348 -0.87 -0.83 13.00
CA GLY A 348 -0.82 -1.67 14.18
C GLY A 348 -2.15 -2.39 14.47
N GLY A 349 -2.04 -3.60 15.01
CA GLY A 349 -3.18 -4.42 15.40
C GLY A 349 -3.86 -3.93 16.68
N ARG A 350 -5.17 -4.14 16.79
CA ARG A 350 -5.92 -3.76 18.01
C ARG A 350 -5.73 -4.76 19.14
N ALA A 351 -5.90 -4.30 20.38
CA ALA A 351 -6.01 -5.15 21.56
C ALA A 351 -7.31 -4.88 22.31
N ALA A 352 -8.00 -5.94 22.72
CA ALA A 352 -9.16 -5.83 23.61
C ALA A 352 -8.73 -5.46 25.04
N ASN A 353 -7.84 -6.26 25.64
CA ASN A 353 -7.24 -6.00 26.96
C ASN A 353 -5.70 -6.09 26.90
N GLY A 354 -5.06 -5.00 26.48
CA GLY A 354 -3.61 -4.88 26.37
C GLY A 354 -3.23 -3.71 25.47
N PRO A 355 -1.94 -3.38 25.30
CA PRO A 355 -1.55 -2.28 24.43
C PRO A 355 -1.87 -2.61 22.96
N GLY A 356 -2.30 -1.62 22.19
CA GLY A 356 -2.39 -1.75 20.74
C GLY A 356 -1.01 -1.89 20.11
N GLY A 357 -0.94 -2.54 18.95
CA GLY A 357 0.29 -2.71 18.21
C GLY A 357 0.76 -1.41 17.57
N ALA A 358 2.07 -1.27 17.36
CA ALA A 358 2.65 -0.11 16.68
C ALA A 358 2.37 -0.15 15.17
N GLY A 359 2.21 1.02 14.55
CA GLY A 359 2.22 1.18 13.10
C GLY A 359 3.63 1.02 12.50
N GLY A 360 3.68 0.67 11.22
CA GLY A 360 4.90 0.44 10.45
C GLY A 360 5.18 1.54 9.44
N GLY A 361 6.19 1.36 8.59
CA GLY A 361 6.53 2.32 7.53
C GLY A 361 5.62 2.21 6.31
N VAL A 362 5.23 3.33 5.72
CA VAL A 362 4.61 3.42 4.38
C VAL A 362 5.51 4.30 3.51
N GLN A 363 6.14 3.72 2.50
CA GLN A 363 7.10 4.42 1.64
C GLN A 363 6.65 4.43 0.18
N VAL A 364 6.76 5.60 -0.45
CA VAL A 364 6.67 5.76 -1.90
C VAL A 364 7.94 6.46 -2.34
N LEU A 365 8.79 5.77 -3.06
CA LEU A 365 10.09 6.26 -3.48
C LEU A 365 10.21 6.22 -5.01
N ALA A 366 10.56 7.35 -5.60
CA ALA A 366 11.01 7.40 -6.99
C ALA A 366 12.47 7.83 -7.00
N THR A 367 13.36 6.92 -7.41
CA THR A 367 14.78 7.20 -7.59
C THR A 367 15.13 7.29 -9.06
N GLY A 368 16.15 8.06 -9.43
CA GLY A 368 16.71 7.97 -10.77
C GLY A 368 17.91 8.87 -11.02
N SER A 369 18.75 8.44 -11.94
CA SER A 369 19.88 9.20 -12.48
C SER A 369 19.54 9.83 -13.83
N THR A 370 18.48 9.38 -14.50
CA THR A 370 18.09 9.83 -15.84
C THR A 370 16.57 9.96 -15.99
N GLY A 371 16.11 10.89 -16.83
CA GLY A 371 14.68 11.00 -17.21
C GLY A 371 13.77 11.74 -16.22
N ALA A 372 12.45 11.65 -16.46
CA ALA A 372 11.42 12.27 -15.63
C ALA A 372 11.04 11.33 -14.48
N VAL A 373 11.73 11.47 -13.35
CA VAL A 373 11.43 10.75 -12.10
C VAL A 373 10.30 11.49 -11.38
N ARG A 374 9.24 10.78 -11.01
CA ARG A 374 8.06 11.39 -10.39
C ARG A 374 7.39 10.47 -9.38
N ALA A 375 7.05 11.00 -8.21
CA ALA A 375 6.24 10.30 -7.21
C ALA A 375 4.84 10.94 -7.14
N VAL A 376 3.80 10.15 -7.42
CA VAL A 376 2.40 10.61 -7.38
C VAL A 376 1.60 9.68 -6.48
N VAL A 377 0.92 10.25 -5.50
CA VAL A 377 0.09 9.54 -4.54
C VAL A 377 -1.33 10.11 -4.63
N LEU A 378 -2.22 9.38 -5.27
CA LEU A 378 -3.67 9.62 -5.29
C LEU A 378 -4.41 8.67 -4.31
N ALA A 379 -3.64 7.98 -3.48
CA ALA A 379 -4.01 6.84 -2.66
C ALA A 379 -4.25 7.21 -1.18
N GLN A 380 -4.84 6.27 -0.44
CA GLN A 380 -4.81 6.31 1.03
C GLN A 380 -3.49 5.70 1.52
N LEU A 381 -2.77 6.44 2.37
CA LEU A 381 -1.58 5.98 3.07
C LEU A 381 -1.90 5.92 4.57
N ASP A 382 -1.73 4.76 5.20
CA ASP A 382 -2.09 4.53 6.60
C ASP A 382 -0.97 3.79 7.34
N SER A 383 -0.27 4.50 8.23
CA SER A 383 0.74 3.97 9.15
C SER A 383 0.27 4.05 10.61
N GLY A 384 -1.04 4.07 10.85
CA GLY A 384 -1.60 4.33 12.18
C GLY A 384 -1.28 3.26 13.22
N GLY A 385 -1.39 3.65 14.50
CA GLY A 385 -1.35 2.73 15.62
C GLY A 385 -2.61 1.88 15.77
N GLY A 386 -2.48 0.77 16.51
CA GLY A 386 -3.61 -0.05 16.95
C GLY A 386 -4.24 0.50 18.24
N ASP A 387 -5.55 0.35 18.39
CA ASP A 387 -6.25 0.73 19.62
C ASP A 387 -6.02 -0.32 20.74
N GLY A 388 -6.05 0.08 22.02
CA GLY A 388 -5.82 -0.85 23.14
C GLY A 388 -6.20 -0.30 24.53
N THR A 389 -5.64 -0.89 25.59
CA THR A 389 -5.59 -0.25 26.92
C THR A 389 -4.62 0.91 26.87
N VAL A 390 -3.47 0.74 26.24
CA VAL A 390 -2.64 1.84 25.76
C VAL A 390 -2.67 1.80 24.23
N GLY A 391 -2.94 2.93 23.59
CA GLY A 391 -2.90 3.01 22.13
C GLY A 391 -1.49 2.77 21.60
N GLY A 392 -1.36 2.06 20.49
CA GLY A 392 -0.10 1.85 19.81
C GLY A 392 0.39 3.15 19.14
N ASP A 393 1.70 3.36 19.13
CA ASP A 393 2.29 4.47 18.39
C ASP A 393 2.13 4.26 16.88
N ALA A 394 1.98 5.34 16.12
CA ALA A 394 1.99 5.25 14.66
C ALA A 394 3.41 5.12 14.10
N GLY A 395 3.52 4.60 12.89
CA GLY A 395 4.76 4.53 12.13
C GLY A 395 5.01 5.79 11.29
N ALA A 396 5.70 5.62 10.16
CA ALA A 396 6.07 6.73 9.28
C ALA A 396 5.39 6.61 7.91
N VAL A 397 4.98 7.74 7.33
CA VAL A 397 4.65 7.85 5.91
C VAL A 397 5.70 8.71 5.22
N VAL A 398 6.35 8.16 4.19
CA VAL A 398 7.43 8.83 3.46
C VAL A 398 7.12 8.81 1.98
N VAL A 399 6.98 9.99 1.38
CA VAL A 399 6.88 10.14 -0.07
C VAL A 399 8.12 10.91 -0.52
N ARG A 400 9.01 10.23 -1.22
CA ARG A 400 10.32 10.79 -1.54
C ARG A 400 10.63 10.64 -3.02
N GLN A 401 11.30 11.67 -3.52
CA GLN A 401 12.02 11.59 -4.78
C GLN A 401 13.52 11.78 -4.52
N GLU A 402 14.33 10.87 -5.05
CA GLU A 402 15.79 10.98 -5.02
C GLU A 402 16.34 10.95 -6.45
N GLY A 403 17.36 11.75 -6.75
CA GLY A 403 17.98 11.71 -8.07
C GLY A 403 18.59 13.01 -8.55
N PHE A 404 19.41 12.89 -9.60
CA PHE A 404 20.13 14.00 -10.24
C PHE A 404 19.55 14.38 -11.60
N ALA A 405 18.38 13.85 -11.95
CA ALA A 405 17.88 13.94 -13.32
C ALA A 405 17.39 15.35 -13.68
N ASP A 406 17.73 15.80 -14.89
CA ASP A 406 17.30 17.06 -15.54
C ASP A 406 15.80 17.05 -15.97
N GLY A 407 14.92 16.40 -15.19
CA GLY A 407 13.51 16.15 -15.51
C GLY A 407 12.49 16.87 -14.62
N ASP A 408 11.20 16.73 -14.94
CA ASP A 408 10.02 17.14 -14.13
C ASP A 408 10.06 16.38 -12.79
N VAL A 409 10.57 17.05 -11.74
CA VAL A 409 10.67 16.55 -10.36
C VAL A 409 9.40 16.97 -9.63
N ARG A 410 8.44 16.07 -9.45
CA ARG A 410 7.19 16.43 -8.78
C ARG A 410 6.73 15.37 -7.80
N VAL A 411 6.46 15.81 -6.58
CA VAL A 411 5.76 14.99 -5.58
C VAL A 411 4.34 15.53 -5.42
N GLU A 412 3.37 14.74 -5.85
CA GLU A 412 1.95 15.08 -5.71
C GLU A 412 1.29 14.13 -4.73
N VAL A 413 0.70 14.68 -3.68
CA VAL A 413 -0.17 13.92 -2.77
C VAL A 413 -1.58 14.45 -2.94
N GLY A 414 -2.37 13.74 -3.74
CA GLY A 414 -3.76 14.05 -4.12
C GLY A 414 -4.75 13.88 -2.97
N THR A 415 -6.02 13.66 -3.26
CA THR A 415 -7.10 13.77 -2.27
C THR A 415 -7.23 12.60 -1.27
N GLY A 416 -6.39 11.57 -1.38
CA GLY A 416 -6.37 10.48 -0.43
C GLY A 416 -5.93 10.97 0.96
N ALA A 417 -6.47 10.38 2.02
CA ALA A 417 -6.02 10.70 3.37
C ALA A 417 -4.64 10.08 3.61
N VAL A 418 -3.72 10.87 4.18
CA VAL A 418 -2.46 10.38 4.71
C VAL A 418 -2.55 10.40 6.23
N ASP A 419 -2.52 9.22 6.84
CA ASP A 419 -2.73 9.05 8.28
C ASP A 419 -1.54 8.31 8.92
N ALA A 420 -0.90 8.98 9.86
CA ALA A 420 0.10 8.46 10.78
C ALA A 420 -0.34 8.75 12.22
N GLY A 421 -1.64 8.57 12.53
CA GLY A 421 -2.20 8.80 13.85
C GLY A 421 -1.96 7.65 14.84
N GLY A 422 -1.67 7.99 16.09
CA GLY A 422 -1.57 7.01 17.17
C GLY A 422 -2.93 6.37 17.48
N GLY A 423 -2.90 5.15 18.00
CA GLY A 423 -4.11 4.43 18.41
C GLY A 423 -4.75 5.02 19.67
N ASP A 424 -6.05 4.83 19.83
CA ASP A 424 -6.74 5.24 21.06
C ASP A 424 -6.48 4.22 22.17
N GLY A 425 -6.44 4.66 23.43
CA GLY A 425 -6.32 3.75 24.57
C GLY A 425 -7.14 4.11 25.78
N ALA A 426 -7.65 3.08 26.46
CA ALA A 426 -8.44 3.25 27.69
C ALA A 426 -7.63 3.89 28.84
N ASP A 427 -6.33 3.60 28.95
CA ASP A 427 -5.39 4.03 29.99
C ASP A 427 -4.28 4.94 29.44
N GLY A 428 -4.27 5.24 28.15
CA GLY A 428 -3.32 6.16 27.53
C GLY A 428 -3.36 6.10 26.00
N GLY A 429 -3.25 7.24 25.33
CA GLY A 429 -3.23 7.29 23.87
C GLY A 429 -1.85 7.03 23.27
N GLY A 430 -1.80 6.44 22.08
CA GLY A 430 -0.56 6.26 21.31
C GLY A 430 -0.09 7.56 20.65
N ASN A 431 1.20 7.70 20.42
CA ASN A 431 1.77 8.89 19.79
C ASN A 431 1.52 8.90 18.27
N GLY A 432 1.35 10.11 17.72
CA GLY A 432 1.36 10.34 16.29
C GLY A 432 2.76 10.11 15.69
N GLY A 433 2.76 9.71 14.43
CA GLY A 433 3.95 9.29 13.70
C GLY A 433 4.61 10.41 12.91
N TRP A 434 5.40 10.05 11.91
CA TRP A 434 6.08 10.99 11.03
C TRP A 434 5.48 10.96 9.63
N ILE A 435 5.24 12.13 9.03
CA ILE A 435 4.90 12.26 7.62
C ILE A 435 5.97 13.12 6.95
N GLY A 436 6.78 12.52 6.08
CA GLY A 436 7.80 13.20 5.29
C GLY A 436 7.43 13.24 3.82
N VAL A 437 7.46 14.42 3.21
CA VAL A 437 7.41 14.59 1.76
C VAL A 437 8.62 15.37 1.31
N ASP A 438 9.52 14.69 0.62
CA ASP A 438 10.81 15.25 0.20
C ASP A 438 10.91 15.23 -1.33
N GLY A 439 11.04 16.42 -1.91
CA GLY A 439 11.45 16.58 -3.30
C GLY A 439 12.98 16.49 -3.40
N ALA A 440 13.49 16.24 -4.60
CA ALA A 440 14.93 16.19 -4.82
C ALA A 440 15.59 17.50 -4.33
N SER A 441 16.57 17.39 -3.43
CA SER A 441 17.44 18.51 -3.07
C SER A 441 18.13 18.99 -4.35
N ALA A 442 17.93 20.26 -4.71
CA ALA A 442 18.41 20.83 -5.97
C ALA A 442 19.83 20.36 -6.32
N PRO A 443 20.08 19.83 -7.53
CA PRO A 443 21.40 19.39 -7.91
C PRO A 443 22.38 20.56 -7.84
N THR A 444 23.54 20.34 -7.24
CA THR A 444 24.68 21.27 -7.18
C THR A 444 25.33 21.53 -8.55
N ILE A 445 24.69 21.13 -9.65
CA ILE A 445 25.24 21.16 -11.01
C ILE A 445 24.73 22.42 -11.72
N SER A 446 25.65 23.14 -12.36
CA SER A 446 25.51 24.52 -12.83
C SER A 446 24.37 24.75 -13.85
N ALA A 447 23.40 25.58 -13.44
CA ALA A 447 22.86 26.72 -14.20
C ALA A 447 22.30 26.53 -15.63
N ALA A 448 21.64 25.40 -15.92
CA ALA A 448 20.57 25.40 -16.92
C ALA A 448 19.23 25.29 -16.19
N ALA A 449 18.44 26.37 -16.21
CA ALA A 449 17.17 26.49 -15.50
C ALA A 449 16.12 25.52 -16.08
N VAL A 450 16.12 24.27 -15.64
CA VAL A 450 14.91 23.45 -15.63
C VAL A 450 14.06 24.00 -14.50
N ALA A 451 12.81 24.38 -14.79
CA ALA A 451 11.88 24.77 -13.74
C ALA A 451 11.68 23.54 -12.84
N ALA A 452 12.35 23.51 -11.70
CA ALA A 452 12.20 22.42 -10.74
C ALA A 452 10.77 22.45 -10.24
N ASP A 453 9.96 21.50 -10.72
CA ASP A 453 8.63 21.23 -10.22
C ASP A 453 8.68 20.96 -8.68
N GLY A 454 7.59 21.26 -8.00
CA GLY A 454 7.53 21.35 -6.54
C GLY A 454 6.86 20.17 -5.84
N ILE A 455 6.73 20.28 -4.53
CA ILE A 455 5.80 19.50 -3.72
C ILE A 455 4.43 20.17 -3.77
N ALA A 456 3.41 19.40 -4.16
CA ALA A 456 2.01 19.80 -4.06
C ALA A 456 1.24 18.76 -3.26
N VAL A 457 0.82 19.12 -2.05
CA VAL A 457 -0.02 18.30 -1.19
C VAL A 457 -1.43 18.89 -1.14
N GLU A 458 -2.38 18.19 -1.75
CA GLU A 458 -3.82 18.48 -1.64
C GLU A 458 -4.51 17.59 -0.59
N ALA A 459 -3.89 16.46 -0.23
CA ALA A 459 -4.34 15.59 0.85
C ALA A 459 -4.48 16.33 2.18
N ALA A 460 -5.40 15.84 3.01
CA ALA A 460 -5.30 16.06 4.44
C ALA A 460 -4.19 15.18 5.01
N LEU A 461 -3.19 15.80 5.63
CA LEU A 461 -2.15 15.10 6.37
C LEU A 461 -2.52 15.05 7.85
N ARG A 462 -2.54 13.86 8.44
CA ARG A 462 -2.85 13.65 9.85
C ARG A 462 -1.75 12.82 10.51
N ALA A 463 -1.06 13.39 11.49
CA ALA A 463 -0.18 12.66 12.41
C ALA A 463 -0.56 13.04 13.85
N ALA A 464 -1.80 12.71 14.25
CA ALA A 464 -2.32 13.10 15.57
C ALA A 464 -2.03 12.03 16.63
N GLY A 465 -1.90 12.43 17.89
CA GLY A 465 -1.91 11.49 19.01
C GLY A 465 -3.29 10.88 19.22
N GLY A 466 -3.33 9.63 19.70
CA GLY A 466 -4.56 8.94 20.05
C GLY A 466 -5.13 9.41 21.38
N ALA A 467 -6.44 9.22 21.58
CA ALA A 467 -7.10 9.60 22.82
C ALA A 467 -6.73 8.66 23.98
N GLY A 468 -6.55 9.22 25.18
CA GLY A 468 -6.42 8.49 26.44
C GLY A 468 -7.74 8.54 27.23
N GLY A 469 -8.28 7.42 27.67
CA GLY A 469 -9.48 7.42 28.52
C GLY A 469 -9.17 7.95 29.92
N ALA A 470 -8.67 7.06 30.76
CA ALA A 470 -8.22 7.25 32.13
C ALA A 470 -6.80 7.83 32.24
N GLY A 471 -5.96 7.63 31.21
CA GLY A 471 -4.60 8.17 31.18
C GLY A 471 -4.41 9.36 30.25
N GLU A 472 -3.15 9.73 30.05
CA GLU A 472 -2.76 10.86 29.20
C GLU A 472 -3.11 10.61 27.73
N GLY A 473 -3.45 11.67 27.01
CA GLY A 473 -3.57 11.59 25.55
C GLY A 473 -2.20 11.49 24.88
N GLY A 474 -2.13 10.84 23.73
CA GLY A 474 -0.89 10.67 22.98
C GLY A 474 -0.34 11.98 22.43
N VAL A 475 0.99 12.07 22.26
CA VAL A 475 1.63 13.25 21.68
C VAL A 475 1.35 13.32 20.18
N GLY A 476 1.14 14.52 19.63
CA GLY A 476 1.04 14.74 18.19
C GLY A 476 2.37 14.44 17.49
N GLY A 477 2.29 14.01 16.24
CA GLY A 477 3.42 13.60 15.42
C GLY A 477 4.14 14.76 14.73
N HIS A 478 4.88 14.43 13.69
CA HIS A 478 5.68 15.40 12.94
C HIS A 478 5.35 15.34 11.44
N VAL A 479 5.09 16.49 10.82
CA VAL A 479 4.89 16.63 9.38
C VAL A 479 5.98 17.52 8.81
N GLN A 480 6.72 17.00 7.82
CA GLN A 480 7.81 17.70 7.13
C GLN A 480 7.57 17.70 5.63
N LEU A 481 7.54 18.89 5.01
CA LEU A 481 7.55 19.05 3.56
C LEU A 481 8.78 19.88 3.13
N ALA A 482 9.67 19.32 2.32
CA ALA A 482 10.89 19.99 1.89
C ALA A 482 11.13 19.86 0.36
N GLY A 483 11.15 20.99 -0.35
CA GLY A 483 11.32 20.98 -1.80
C GLY A 483 11.72 22.33 -2.40
N SER A 484 11.85 22.38 -3.73
CA SER A 484 12.09 23.62 -4.49
C SER A 484 10.95 24.61 -4.25
N GLN A 485 9.72 24.17 -4.49
CA GLN A 485 8.46 24.85 -4.19
C GLN A 485 7.60 23.95 -3.30
N VAL A 486 6.91 24.51 -2.31
CA VAL A 486 6.02 23.76 -1.43
C VAL A 486 4.64 24.40 -1.44
N ALA A 487 3.63 23.61 -1.78
CA ALA A 487 2.21 23.93 -1.62
C ALA A 487 1.54 22.86 -0.75
N CYS A 488 0.86 23.29 0.31
CA CYS A 488 0.28 22.39 1.30
C CYS A 488 -1.19 22.71 1.58
N GLY A 489 -2.00 21.65 1.64
CA GLY A 489 -3.38 21.65 2.12
C GLY A 489 -3.49 21.66 3.64
N ALA A 490 -4.44 20.89 4.17
CA ALA A 490 -4.69 20.83 5.61
C ALA A 490 -3.71 19.86 6.30
N VAL A 491 -3.18 20.28 7.44
CA VAL A 491 -2.30 19.45 8.27
C VAL A 491 -2.81 19.45 9.71
N ALA A 492 -2.88 18.26 10.31
CA ALA A 492 -3.23 18.07 11.70
C ALA A 492 -2.19 17.20 12.44
N VAL A 493 -1.49 17.81 13.37
CA VAL A 493 -0.55 17.15 14.31
C VAL A 493 -1.03 17.35 15.75
N ASP A 494 -2.34 17.28 15.97
CA ASP A 494 -2.93 17.54 17.29
C ASP A 494 -2.55 16.44 18.30
N GLY A 495 -2.37 16.82 19.56
CA GLY A 495 -2.26 15.89 20.67
C GLY A 495 -3.60 15.22 20.98
N GLY A 496 -3.53 14.00 21.49
CA GLY A 496 -4.68 13.19 21.87
C GLY A 496 -5.45 13.78 23.05
N ALA A 497 -6.77 13.69 23.02
CA ALA A 497 -7.59 14.11 24.15
C ALA A 497 -7.47 13.11 25.32
N SER A 498 -7.60 13.61 26.55
CA SER A 498 -7.80 12.82 27.75
C SER A 498 -9.06 13.26 28.49
N SER A 499 -9.83 12.28 29.00
CA SER A 499 -11.02 12.56 29.81
C SER A 499 -10.72 12.68 31.30
N ALA A 500 -9.60 12.13 31.76
CA ALA A 500 -9.27 12.01 33.19
C ALA A 500 -7.93 12.64 33.60
N MET A 501 -6.98 12.76 32.67
CA MET A 501 -5.62 13.25 32.91
C MET A 501 -5.28 14.41 31.96
N ALA A 502 -3.98 14.68 31.80
CA ALA A 502 -3.49 15.69 30.87
C ALA A 502 -3.77 15.27 29.42
N GLY A 503 -4.12 16.27 28.59
CA GLY A 503 -4.17 16.06 27.15
C GLY A 503 -2.76 15.96 26.57
N GLY A 504 -2.62 15.25 25.45
CA GLY A 504 -1.34 15.10 24.76
C GLY A 504 -0.82 16.43 24.22
N VAL A 505 0.50 16.57 24.15
CA VAL A 505 1.13 17.76 23.55
C VAL A 505 0.93 17.75 22.04
N GLY A 506 0.68 18.91 21.43
CA GLY A 506 0.63 19.04 19.97
C GLY A 506 1.99 18.81 19.32
N GLY A 507 1.98 18.29 18.10
CA GLY A 507 3.17 17.97 17.32
C GLY A 507 3.77 19.15 16.55
N THR A 508 4.58 18.85 15.54
CA THR A 508 5.30 19.87 14.76
C THR A 508 5.00 19.79 13.27
N VAL A 509 4.86 20.96 12.63
CA VAL A 509 4.75 21.10 11.17
C VAL A 509 5.92 21.95 10.67
N ASP A 510 6.77 21.38 9.82
CA ASP A 510 7.90 22.08 9.20
C ASP A 510 7.76 22.07 7.67
N LEU A 511 7.55 23.26 7.10
CA LEU A 511 7.42 23.45 5.65
C LEU A 511 8.59 24.30 5.14
N ALA A 512 9.31 23.82 4.13
CA ALA A 512 10.48 24.50 3.59
C ALA A 512 10.50 24.49 2.06
N SER A 513 10.39 25.69 1.47
CA SER A 513 10.62 25.93 0.05
C SER A 513 11.98 26.63 -0.16
N ALA A 514 12.77 26.13 -1.10
CA ALA A 514 14.10 26.66 -1.39
C ALA A 514 14.10 27.82 -2.42
N THR A 515 13.11 27.87 -3.33
CA THR A 515 13.11 28.79 -4.48
C THR A 515 11.93 29.76 -4.50
N ALA A 516 10.90 29.52 -3.68
CA ALA A 516 9.72 30.36 -3.58
C ALA A 516 9.25 30.48 -2.12
N ALA A 517 8.25 31.31 -1.87
CA ALA A 517 7.55 31.27 -0.59
C ALA A 517 6.64 30.04 -0.55
N THR A 518 6.61 29.33 0.57
CA THR A 518 5.69 28.22 0.79
C THR A 518 4.23 28.70 0.73
N VAL A 519 3.39 27.98 -0.01
CA VAL A 519 1.94 28.27 -0.13
C VAL A 519 1.15 27.34 0.78
N VAL A 520 0.41 27.91 1.74
CA VAL A 520 -0.50 27.17 2.63
C VAL A 520 -1.93 27.53 2.29
N ALA A 521 -2.71 26.56 1.81
CA ALA A 521 -4.07 26.79 1.31
C ALA A 521 -5.18 26.52 2.34
N ALA A 522 -4.86 25.84 3.45
CA ALA A 522 -5.79 25.48 4.50
C ALA A 522 -5.15 25.63 5.90
N PRO A 523 -5.95 25.61 6.98
CA PRO A 523 -5.40 25.69 8.34
C PRO A 523 -4.43 24.56 8.65
N LEU A 524 -3.39 24.88 9.42
CA LEU A 524 -2.47 23.92 10.03
C LEU A 524 -2.79 23.86 11.52
N THR A 525 -3.02 22.66 12.08
CA THR A 525 -3.34 22.48 13.50
C THR A 525 -2.26 21.69 14.21
N ALA A 526 -1.83 22.22 15.35
CA ALA A 526 -0.89 21.63 16.29
C ALA A 526 -1.41 21.87 17.71
N ARG A 527 -2.66 21.49 17.96
CA ARG A 527 -3.33 21.73 19.24
C ARG A 527 -2.79 20.76 20.28
N GLY A 528 -2.72 21.22 21.53
CA GLY A 528 -2.71 20.28 22.64
C GLY A 528 -4.06 19.60 22.77
N GLY A 529 -4.05 18.35 23.20
CA GLY A 529 -5.25 17.59 23.49
C GLY A 529 -6.06 18.21 24.62
N ALA A 530 -7.38 18.00 24.59
CA ALA A 530 -8.22 18.34 25.74
C ALA A 530 -7.80 17.49 26.95
N GLY A 531 -7.82 18.06 28.15
CA GLY A 531 -7.46 17.37 29.40
C GLY A 531 -7.34 18.36 30.57
N THR A 532 -6.96 17.88 31.75
CA THR A 532 -6.70 18.73 32.92
C THR A 532 -5.33 18.43 33.55
N PRO A 533 -4.29 19.23 33.27
CA PRO A 533 -4.30 20.39 32.36
C PRO A 533 -4.46 19.98 30.88
N ALA A 534 -4.92 20.89 30.04
CA ALA A 534 -4.90 20.67 28.60
C ALA A 534 -3.43 20.54 28.12
N GLY A 535 -3.22 19.78 27.05
CA GLY A 535 -1.91 19.65 26.44
C GLY A 535 -1.37 21.00 25.95
N ALA A 536 -0.05 21.14 25.93
CA ALA A 536 0.57 22.30 25.29
C ALA A 536 0.34 22.24 23.77
N ALA A 537 0.16 23.40 23.13
CA ALA A 537 0.20 23.49 21.68
C ALA A 537 1.62 23.19 21.16
N GLY A 538 1.69 22.63 19.97
CA GLY A 538 2.93 22.35 19.26
C GLY A 538 3.46 23.55 18.50
N ALA A 539 4.16 23.30 17.39
CA ALA A 539 4.81 24.34 16.60
C ALA A 539 4.54 24.22 15.09
N VAL A 540 4.53 25.37 14.42
CA VAL A 540 4.47 25.46 12.96
C VAL A 540 5.62 26.35 12.50
N THR A 541 6.52 25.80 11.68
CA THR A 541 7.62 26.52 11.04
C THR A 541 7.37 26.56 9.53
N ILE A 542 7.46 27.73 8.92
CA ILE A 542 7.36 27.88 7.46
C ILE A 542 8.54 28.72 7.00
N ASP A 543 9.33 28.14 6.09
CA ASP A 543 10.53 28.74 5.50
C ASP A 543 11.51 29.26 6.58
N GLY A 544 11.71 28.44 7.62
CA GLY A 544 12.59 28.74 8.76
C GLY A 544 12.04 29.73 9.79
N ALA A 545 10.83 30.26 9.59
CA ALA A 545 10.17 31.18 10.53
C ALA A 545 9.05 30.49 11.32
N VAL A 546 9.14 30.54 12.65
CA VAL A 546 8.09 30.08 13.56
C VAL A 546 6.84 30.96 13.41
N LYS A 547 5.67 30.33 13.25
CA LYS A 547 4.38 31.02 13.09
C LYS A 547 3.60 31.05 14.41
N PRO A 548 2.92 32.17 14.73
CA PRO A 548 2.07 32.23 15.92
C PRO A 548 0.82 31.35 15.73
N LEU A 549 0.40 30.69 16.81
CA LEU A 549 -0.78 29.83 16.83
C LEU A 549 -1.87 30.44 17.73
N ASP A 550 -3.08 30.60 17.20
CA ASP A 550 -4.27 30.97 17.98
C ASP A 550 -5.03 29.69 18.34
N GLY A 551 -5.02 29.32 19.63
CA GLY A 551 -5.59 28.06 20.10
C GLY A 551 -4.99 26.82 19.43
N GLY A 552 -3.69 26.85 19.11
CA GLY A 552 -2.99 25.77 18.40
C GLY A 552 -3.29 25.69 16.90
N VAL A 553 -3.83 26.75 16.30
CA VAL A 553 -4.16 26.80 14.86
C VAL A 553 -3.41 27.95 14.18
N TYR A 554 -2.72 27.64 13.09
CA TYR A 554 -2.23 28.63 12.14
C TYR A 554 -3.26 28.81 11.01
N ARG A 555 -3.57 30.06 10.67
CA ARG A 555 -4.44 30.43 9.55
C ARG A 555 -3.62 31.30 8.59
N PRO A 556 -3.42 30.87 7.34
CA PRO A 556 -2.54 31.55 6.37
C PRO A 556 -3.03 32.95 5.98
#